data_AF-A0A192GQQ1-F1
#
_entry.id   AF-A0A192GQQ1-F1
#
_cell.length_a   1.000
_cell.length_b   1.000
_cell.length_c   1.000
_cell.angle_alpha   90.00
_cell.angle_beta   90.00
_cell.angle_gamma   90.00
#
_symmetry.space_group_name_H-M   'P 1'
#
loop_
_entity.id
_entity.type
_entity.pdbx_description
1 polymer ?
#
loop_
_entity_poly.entity_id
_entity_poly.type
_entity_poly.pdbx_seq_one_letter_code
_entity_poly.pdbx_strand_id
1 'polypeptide(L)' 'AVNDPFLDVDYMVYLFKFDSTHGRYKGCVNSDGKNLVVDGKPIAVYQEKDPAQIPWGKHGADYVVESTGVFTTVEKAKK' A
#
# COMPACT_ATOMS: atom_id res chain seq x y z
N ALA A 1 -1.96 -1.45 -6.30
CA ALA A 1 -1.98 -2.26 -5.07
C ALA A 1 -0.97 -1.67 -4.09
N VAL A 2 -1.11 -1.97 -2.79
CA VAL A 2 -0.18 -1.56 -1.73
C VAL A 2 0.17 -2.78 -0.87
N ASN A 3 1.38 -2.80 -0.30
CA ASN A 3 1.81 -3.84 0.61
C ASN A 3 2.46 -3.23 1.85
N ASP A 4 2.02 -3.66 3.03
CA ASP A 4 2.72 -3.42 4.29
C ASP A 4 2.45 -4.59 5.26
N PRO A 5 3.47 -5.37 5.64
CA PRO A 5 3.28 -6.53 6.52
C PRO A 5 2.96 -6.20 7.98
N PHE A 6 2.90 -4.91 8.35
CA PHE A 6 2.72 -4.46 9.72
C PHE A 6 1.45 -3.62 9.93
N LEU A 7 0.71 -3.30 8.87
CA LEU A 7 -0.49 -2.47 8.93
C LEU A 7 -1.72 -3.24 8.48
N ASP A 8 -2.78 -3.21 9.28
CA ASP A 8 -4.11 -3.61 8.82
C ASP A 8 -4.78 -2.51 7.97
N VAL A 9 -5.80 -2.89 7.21
CA VAL A 9 -6.46 -1.97 6.27
C VAL A 9 -7.17 -0.81 6.97
N ASP A 10 -7.72 -1.02 8.15
CA ASP A 10 -8.43 0.02 8.89
C ASP A 10 -7.45 1.07 9.44
N TYR A 11 -6.27 0.61 9.85
CA TYR A 11 -5.19 1.49 10.26
C TYR A 11 -4.57 2.22 9.06
N MET A 12 -4.46 1.58 7.88
CA MET A 12 -4.09 2.28 6.64
C MET A 12 -5.09 3.40 6.30
N VAL A 13 -6.40 3.17 6.46
CA VAL A 13 -7.43 4.20 6.27
C VAL A 13 -7.20 5.38 7.22
N TYR A 14 -6.89 5.09 8.49
CA TYR A 14 -6.60 6.13 9.47
C TYR A 14 -5.35 6.94 9.08
N LEU A 15 -4.23 6.28 8.79
CA LEU A 15 -2.97 6.93 8.44
C LEU A 15 -3.09 7.75 7.14
N PHE A 16 -3.82 7.24 6.15
CA PHE A 16 -4.04 7.96 4.91
C PHE A 16 -4.94 9.20 5.13
N LYS A 17 -5.92 9.12 6.04
CA LYS A 17 -6.81 10.26 6.35
C LYS A 17 -6.08 11.38 7.07
N PHE A 18 -5.18 11.06 7.98
CA PHE A 18 -4.61 12.02 8.92
C PHE A 18 -3.09 12.07 8.82
N ASP A 19 -2.59 13.16 8.25
CA ASP A 19 -1.16 13.48 8.21
C ASP A 19 -0.89 14.74 9.05
N SER A 20 0.10 14.68 9.94
CA SER A 20 0.42 15.79 10.85
C SER A 20 1.09 16.98 10.16
N THR A 21 1.75 16.75 9.02
CA THR A 21 2.50 17.78 8.28
C THR A 21 1.66 18.35 7.14
N HIS A 22 0.97 17.47 6.41
CA HIS A 22 0.18 17.83 5.23
C HIS A 22 -1.32 18.03 5.55
N GLY A 23 -1.74 17.72 6.77
CA GLY A 23 -3.11 17.84 7.23
C GLY A 23 -3.99 16.67 6.80
N ARG A 24 -5.31 16.84 6.95
CA ARG A 24 -6.28 15.79 6.64
C ARG A 24 -6.51 15.68 5.13
N TYR A 25 -6.56 14.45 4.62
CA TYR A 25 -7.00 14.20 3.25
C TYR A 25 -8.44 14.66 3.04
N LYS A 26 -8.69 15.43 1.97
CA LYS A 26 -9.99 16.08 1.71
C LYS A 26 -11.01 15.15 1.03
N GLY A 27 -10.56 14.08 0.40
CA GLY A 27 -11.41 13.11 -0.28
C GLY A 27 -11.99 12.05 0.66
N CYS A 28 -12.63 11.04 0.08
CA CYS A 28 -13.22 9.93 0.82
C CYS A 28 -12.26 8.75 0.88
N VAL A 29 -11.99 8.26 2.07
CA VAL A 29 -11.12 7.10 2.29
C VAL A 29 -11.85 6.15 3.22
N ASN A 30 -11.99 4.89 2.82
CA ASN A 30 -12.61 3.85 3.62
C ASN A 30 -12.02 2.48 3.24
N SER A 31 -12.57 1.42 3.81
CA SER A 31 -12.19 0.04 3.54
C SER A 31 -13.44 -0.73 3.12
N ASP A 32 -13.29 -1.68 2.19
CA ASP A 32 -14.32 -2.68 1.88
C ASP A 32 -14.17 -3.96 2.73
N GLY A 33 -13.32 -3.91 3.75
CA GLY A 33 -12.96 -5.03 4.63
C GLY A 33 -11.69 -5.77 4.18
N LYS A 34 -11.27 -5.61 2.92
CA LYS A 34 -10.05 -6.25 2.39
C LYS A 34 -9.12 -5.28 1.66
N ASN A 35 -9.68 -4.26 1.04
CA ASN A 35 -8.98 -3.29 0.21
C ASN A 35 -9.13 -1.88 0.80
N LEU A 36 -8.12 -1.06 0.55
CA LEU A 36 -8.19 0.37 0.80
C LEU A 36 -9.01 1.02 -0.33
N VAL A 37 -10.06 1.77 -0.02
CA VAL A 37 -10.89 2.44 -1.01
C VAL A 37 -10.67 3.95 -0.90
N VAL A 38 -10.13 4.55 -1.97
CA VAL A 38 -9.87 5.99 -2.05
C VAL A 38 -10.72 6.58 -3.16
N ASP A 39 -11.57 7.56 -2.83
CA ASP A 39 -12.51 8.20 -3.75
C ASP A 39 -13.32 7.20 -4.59
N GLY A 40 -13.79 6.13 -3.92
CA GLY A 40 -14.57 5.05 -4.54
C GLY A 40 -13.75 4.05 -5.37
N LYS A 41 -12.42 4.21 -5.45
CA LYS A 41 -11.54 3.29 -6.18
C LYS A 41 -10.90 2.29 -5.22
N PRO A 42 -11.17 0.98 -5.35
CA PRO A 42 -10.55 -0.03 -4.52
C PRO A 42 -9.08 -0.25 -4.91
N ILE A 43 -8.23 -0.37 -3.89
CA ILE A 43 -6.80 -0.61 -3.99
C ILE A 43 -6.50 -1.88 -3.20
N ALA A 44 -6.04 -2.93 -3.88
CA ALA A 44 -5.70 -4.18 -3.23
C ALA A 44 -4.57 -3.98 -2.20
N VAL A 45 -4.79 -4.51 -0.99
CA VAL A 45 -3.85 -4.47 0.12
C VAL A 45 -3.27 -5.87 0.36
N TYR A 46 -1.97 -5.91 0.61
CA TYR A 46 -1.20 -7.11 0.96
C TYR A 46 -0.40 -6.87 2.24
N GLN A 47 -0.08 -7.95 2.95
CA GLN A 47 0.70 -7.94 4.20
C GLN A 47 1.87 -8.92 4.11
N GLU A 48 2.55 -8.96 2.97
CA GLU A 48 3.64 -9.89 2.73
C GLU A 48 4.99 -9.28 3.12
N LYS A 49 5.82 -10.06 3.82
CA LYS A 49 7.20 -9.67 4.18
C LYS A 49 8.20 -9.95 3.08
N ASP A 50 7.92 -10.95 2.26
CA ASP A 50 8.74 -11.31 1.11
C ASP A 50 8.16 -10.63 -0.15
N PRO A 51 8.88 -9.67 -0.77
CA PRO A 51 8.40 -8.96 -1.95
C PRO A 51 8.00 -9.88 -3.11
N ALA A 52 8.65 -11.03 -3.23
CA ALA A 52 8.40 -12.02 -4.27
C ALA A 52 7.00 -12.66 -4.17
N GLN A 53 6.37 -12.63 -3.00
CA GLN A 53 5.02 -13.20 -2.79
C GLN A 53 3.91 -12.24 -3.21
N ILE A 54 4.23 -10.97 -3.50
CA ILE A 54 3.22 -9.97 -3.80
C ILE A 54 2.85 -10.07 -5.29
N PRO A 55 1.58 -10.36 -5.63
CA PRO A 55 1.19 -10.62 -7.01
C PRO A 55 0.94 -9.31 -7.78
N TRP A 56 1.97 -8.47 -7.93
CA TRP A 56 1.88 -7.16 -8.59
C TRP A 56 1.28 -7.25 -10.00
N GLY A 57 1.70 -8.26 -10.78
CA GLY A 57 1.23 -8.48 -12.15
C GLY A 57 -0.27 -8.75 -12.26
N LYS A 58 -0.92 -9.29 -11.21
CA LYS A 58 -2.38 -9.49 -11.18
C LYS A 58 -3.14 -8.17 -11.26
N HIS A 59 -2.53 -7.08 -10.81
CA HIS A 59 -3.13 -5.75 -10.78
C HIS A 59 -2.63 -4.86 -11.93
N GLY A 60 -1.91 -5.42 -12.90
CA GLY A 60 -1.38 -4.67 -14.04
C GLY A 60 -0.35 -3.62 -13.66
N ALA A 61 0.46 -3.85 -12.61
CA ALA A 61 1.49 -2.91 -12.21
C ALA A 61 2.68 -2.93 -13.19
N ASP A 62 2.91 -1.82 -13.90
CA ASP A 62 4.10 -1.61 -14.73
C ASP A 62 5.33 -1.23 -13.90
N TYR A 63 5.10 -0.56 -12.77
CA TYR A 63 6.12 -0.09 -11.85
C TYR A 63 5.74 -0.41 -10.41
N VAL A 64 6.76 -0.73 -9.61
CA VAL A 64 6.66 -0.89 -8.16
C VAL A 64 7.53 0.18 -7.49
N VAL A 65 6.92 0.96 -6.60
CA VAL A 65 7.64 1.95 -5.80
C VAL A 65 8.09 1.27 -4.51
N GLU A 66 9.40 1.06 -4.38
CA GLU A 66 10.00 0.57 -3.13
C GLU A 66 10.17 1.75 -2.17
N SER A 67 9.39 1.77 -1.10
CA SER A 67 9.46 2.80 -0.05
C SER A 67 9.55 2.22 1.36
N THR A 68 9.95 0.95 1.53
CA THR A 68 10.17 0.34 2.85
C THR A 68 11.50 0.74 3.46
N GLY A 69 12.47 1.14 2.62
CA GLY A 69 13.82 1.48 3.05
C GLY A 69 14.72 0.28 3.36
N VAL A 70 14.23 -0.97 3.16
CA VAL A 70 14.99 -2.20 3.42
C VAL A 70 15.65 -2.74 2.15
N PHE A 71 14.98 -2.63 1.00
CA PHE A 71 15.43 -3.16 -0.29
C PHE A 71 16.08 -2.08 -1.15
N THR A 72 17.17 -1.49 -0.65
CA THR A 72 17.83 -0.31 -1.25
C THR A 72 18.94 -0.61 -2.27
N THR A 73 19.11 -1.88 -2.66
CA THR A 73 20.04 -2.29 -3.72
C THR A 73 19.30 -2.96 -4.86
N VAL A 74 19.87 -2.90 -6.08
CA VAL A 74 19.28 -3.52 -7.27
C VAL A 74 19.02 -5.01 -7.07
N GLU A 75 19.95 -5.72 -6.43
CA GLU A 75 19.81 -7.16 -6.16
C GLU A 75 18.65 -7.45 -5.20
N LYS A 76 18.50 -6.63 -4.15
CA LYS A 76 17.45 -6.78 -3.16
C LYS A 76 16.07 -6.44 -3.71
N ALA A 77 15.98 -5.41 -4.55
CA ALA A 77 14.73 -4.94 -5.16
C ALA A 77 14.26 -5.79 -6.35
N LYS A 78 15.11 -6.65 -6.90
CA LYS A 78 14.77 -7.60 -8.00
C LYS A 78 14.14 -8.91 -7.52
N LYS A 79 14.01 -9.10 -6.21
CA LYS A 79 13.33 -10.25 -5.62
C LYS A 79 11.83 -10.16 -5.87
#